data_AF-A0A2B8A350-F1
#
_entry.id   AF-A0A2B8A350-F1
#
_cell.length_a   1.000
_cell.length_b   1.000
_cell.length_c   1.000
_cell.angle_alpha   90.00
_cell.angle_beta   90.00
_cell.angle_gamma   90.00
#
_symmetry.space_group_name_H-M   'P 1'
#
loop_
_entity.id
_entity.type
_entity.pdbx_description
1 polymer ?
#
loop_
_entity_poly.entity_id
_entity_poly.type
_entity_poly.pdbx_seq_one_letter_code
_entity_poly.pdbx_strand_id
1 'polypeptide(L)'
;SKESISRGKLIIREQGSFAVGGAVIARPGTFDPIAHGAYNPTNQPSEGQTLHGDHAYVFYQMPDKARRLPLVFWHGHGQSAKTWETTPDGREG
;
A
#
# COMPACT_ATOMS: atom_id res chain seq x y z
N SER A 1 40.18 9.28 -1.22
CA SER A 1 39.30 10.37 -0.75
C SER A 1 37.87 9.85 -0.82
N LYS A 2 37.11 9.89 0.29
CA LYS A 2 35.68 9.56 0.23
C LYS A 2 34.97 10.76 -0.37
N GLU A 3 34.47 10.63 -1.59
CA GLU A 3 33.60 11.63 -2.22
C GLU A 3 32.42 11.91 -1.28
N SER A 4 32.29 13.16 -0.84
CA SER A 4 31.10 13.60 -0.13
C SER A 4 29.95 13.66 -1.13
N ILE A 5 29.06 12.67 -1.10
CA ILE A 5 27.80 12.71 -1.85
C ILE A 5 27.05 13.97 -1.39
N SER A 6 26.90 14.95 -2.29
CA SER A 6 26.03 16.10 -2.04
C SER A 6 24.60 15.55 -1.91
N ARG A 7 24.08 15.49 -0.68
CA ARG A 7 22.68 15.16 -0.41
C ARG A 7 21.81 16.36 -0.82
N GLY A 8 21.61 16.49 -2.13
CA GLY A 8 20.64 17.43 -2.68
C GLY A 8 19.24 17.10 -2.16
N LYS A 9 18.40 18.11 -1.99
CA LYS A 9 17.00 17.90 -1.56
C LYS A 9 16.22 17.27 -2.71
N LEU A 10 15.42 16.25 -2.41
CA LEU A 10 14.39 15.77 -3.32
C LEU A 10 13.15 16.69 -3.19
N ILE A 11 12.81 17.40 -4.26
CA ILE A 11 11.64 18.29 -4.29
C ILE A 11 10.44 17.52 -4.83
N ILE A 12 9.55 17.13 -3.92
CA ILE A 12 8.33 16.41 -4.22
C ILE A 12 7.16 17.40 -4.27
N ARG A 13 6.48 17.45 -5.41
CA ARG A 13 5.26 18.24 -5.59
C ARG A 13 4.08 17.61 -4.88
N GLU A 14 3.97 16.28 -4.98
CA GLU A 14 2.87 15.50 -4.41
C GLU A 14 3.34 14.09 -4.09
N GLN A 15 2.86 13.53 -2.99
CA GLN A 15 3.07 12.13 -2.63
C GLN A 15 1.87 11.61 -1.84
N GLY A 16 1.66 10.30 -1.91
CA GLY A 16 0.58 9.66 -1.17
C GLY A 16 0.54 8.17 -1.44
N SER A 17 -0.57 7.56 -1.04
CA SER A 17 -0.83 6.15 -1.27
C SER A 17 -2.30 5.87 -1.48
N PHE A 18 -2.59 4.76 -2.15
CA PHE A 18 -3.95 4.27 -2.36
C PHE A 18 -3.94 2.75 -2.59
N ALA A 19 -5.10 2.12 -2.40
CA ALA A 19 -5.34 0.74 -2.81
C ALA A 19 -5.97 0.72 -4.21
N VAL A 20 -5.63 -0.27 -5.03
CA VAL A 20 -6.19 -0.42 -6.38
C VAL A 20 -6.49 -1.88 -6.72
N GLY A 21 -7.57 -2.09 -7.47
CA GLY A 21 -8.06 -3.42 -7.80
C GLY A 21 -8.70 -4.12 -6.62
N GLY A 22 -8.59 -5.45 -6.59
CA GLY A 22 -9.18 -6.28 -5.55
C GLY A 22 -10.63 -6.68 -5.80
N ALA A 23 -11.15 -7.43 -4.85
CA ALA A 23 -12.49 -7.98 -4.87
C ALA A 23 -13.17 -7.82 -3.51
N VAL A 24 -14.51 -7.83 -3.54
CA VAL A 24 -15.35 -7.80 -2.35
C VAL A 24 -16.10 -9.12 -2.27
N ILE A 25 -15.89 -9.86 -1.18
CA ILE A 25 -16.67 -11.06 -0.87
C ILE A 25 -17.73 -10.68 0.16
N ALA A 26 -18.99 -10.85 -0.20
CA ALA A 26 -20.12 -10.64 0.71
C ALA A 26 -20.62 -11.97 1.28
N ARG A 27 -20.90 -12.01 2.58
CA ARG A 27 -21.63 -13.11 3.20
C ARG A 27 -23.13 -12.91 3.00
N PRO A 28 -23.90 -13.95 2.65
CA PRO A 28 -25.36 -13.86 2.60
C PRO A 28 -25.95 -13.38 3.94
N GLY A 29 -27.14 -12.79 3.89
CA GLY A 29 -27.86 -12.28 5.07
C GLY A 29 -27.78 -10.76 5.21
N THR A 30 -28.22 -10.27 6.38
CA THR A 30 -28.30 -8.84 6.69
C THR A 30 -27.44 -8.56 7.91
N PHE A 31 -26.61 -7.52 7.82
CA PHE A 31 -25.83 -7.06 8.95
C PHE A 31 -26.73 -6.42 10.01
N ASP A 32 -26.64 -6.89 11.25
CA ASP A 32 -27.37 -6.36 12.41
C ASP A 32 -26.35 -5.89 13.48
N PRO A 33 -26.15 -4.59 13.68
CA PRO A 33 -25.14 -4.08 14.61
C PRO A 33 -25.41 -4.42 16.07
N ILE A 34 -26.66 -4.70 16.46
CA ILE A 34 -27.00 -5.07 17.84
C ILE A 34 -26.68 -6.56 18.07
N ALA A 35 -27.13 -7.43 17.16
CA ALA A 35 -26.87 -8.87 17.27
C ALA A 35 -25.38 -9.21 17.04
N HIS A 36 -24.70 -8.50 16.14
CA HIS A 36 -23.27 -8.71 15.85
C HIS A 36 -22.37 -8.16 16.97
N GLY A 37 -22.84 -7.15 17.71
CA GLY A 37 -22.17 -6.62 18.89
C GLY A 37 -20.70 -6.18 18.65
N ALA A 38 -19.92 -6.19 19.72
CA ALA A 38 -18.47 -5.98 19.66
C ALA A 38 -17.75 -7.24 19.15
N TYR A 39 -16.51 -7.06 18.69
CA TYR A 39 -15.69 -8.15 18.18
C TYR A 39 -15.57 -9.33 19.17
N ASN A 40 -15.93 -10.51 18.69
CA ASN A 40 -15.81 -11.79 19.40
C ASN A 40 -14.93 -12.77 18.61
N PRO A 41 -13.69 -13.05 19.05
CA PRO A 41 -12.75 -13.90 18.30
C PRO A 41 -13.15 -15.39 18.26
N THR A 42 -14.10 -15.83 19.09
CA THR A 42 -14.49 -17.26 19.16
C THR A 42 -15.75 -17.56 18.38
N ASN A 43 -16.67 -16.60 18.22
CA ASN A 43 -17.95 -16.81 17.54
C ASN A 43 -18.60 -15.50 17.06
N GLN A 44 -17.93 -14.77 16.16
CA GLN A 44 -18.49 -13.56 15.55
C GLN A 44 -19.54 -13.93 14.49
N PRO A 45 -20.79 -13.41 14.57
CA PRO A 45 -21.75 -13.51 13.48
C PRO A 45 -21.19 -12.82 12.22
N SER A 46 -21.47 -13.36 11.03
CA SER A 46 -20.83 -12.91 9.78
C SER A 46 -21.82 -12.54 8.68
N GLU A 47 -23.11 -12.68 8.95
CA GLU A 47 -24.20 -12.44 8.02
C GLU A 47 -24.19 -10.99 7.52
N GLY A 48 -24.27 -10.81 6.20
CA GLY A 48 -24.24 -9.49 5.58
C GLY A 48 -22.90 -8.74 5.69
N GLN A 49 -21.84 -9.33 6.28
CA GLN A 49 -20.51 -8.72 6.30
C GLN A 49 -19.82 -8.83 4.94
N THR A 50 -18.92 -7.88 4.66
CA THR A 50 -18.09 -7.86 3.45
C THR A 50 -16.60 -7.88 3.78
N LEU A 51 -15.83 -8.67 3.05
CA LEU A 51 -14.37 -8.69 3.09
C LEU A 51 -13.82 -8.07 1.79
N HIS A 52 -13.00 -7.03 1.93
CA HIS A 52 -12.35 -6.34 0.80
C HIS A 52 -10.89 -6.81 0.74
N GLY A 53 -10.55 -7.57 -0.29
CA GLY A 53 -9.25 -8.23 -0.43
C GLY A 53 -8.66 -8.10 -1.83
N ASP A 54 -7.51 -8.74 -2.06
CA ASP A 54 -6.82 -8.82 -3.36
C ASP A 54 -6.45 -7.49 -4.03
N HIS A 55 -6.48 -6.38 -3.29
CA HIS A 55 -6.03 -5.08 -3.78
C HIS A 55 -4.50 -4.97 -3.71
N ALA A 56 -3.91 -4.24 -4.65
CA ALA A 56 -2.53 -3.80 -4.54
C ALA A 56 -2.46 -2.50 -3.72
N TYR A 57 -1.46 -2.39 -2.84
CA TYR A 57 -1.08 -1.12 -2.23
C TYR A 57 -0.11 -0.38 -3.15
N VAL A 58 -0.37 0.90 -3.38
CA VAL A 58 0.49 1.79 -4.17
C VAL A 58 0.93 2.97 -3.30
N PHE A 59 2.23 3.24 -3.30
CA PHE A 59 2.80 4.51 -2.85
C PHE A 59 3.37 5.24 -4.08
N TYR A 60 3.19 6.56 -4.16
CA TYR A 60 3.70 7.35 -5.27
C TYR A 60 4.36 8.65 -4.79
N GLN A 61 5.32 9.11 -5.57
CA GLN A 61 5.94 10.44 -5.44
C GLN A 61 6.03 11.09 -6.82
N MET A 62 5.60 12.35 -6.90
CA MET A 62 5.62 13.14 -8.12
C MET A 62 6.58 14.33 -7.92
N PRO A 63 7.70 14.39 -8.65
CA PRO A 63 8.63 15.51 -8.54
C PRO A 63 8.08 16.77 -9.21
N ASP A 64 8.61 17.95 -8.85
CA ASP A 64 8.22 19.25 -9.44
C ASP A 64 8.28 19.26 -10.98
N LYS A 65 9.35 18.68 -11.53
CA LYS A 65 9.57 18.54 -12.98
C LYS A 65 9.30 17.11 -13.47
N ALA A 66 8.11 16.59 -13.18
CA ALA A 66 7.71 15.25 -13.60
C ALA A 66 7.74 15.10 -15.13
N ARG A 67 8.23 13.93 -15.60
CA ARG A 67 8.11 13.54 -17.01
C ARG A 67 6.67 13.12 -17.31
N ARG A 68 6.32 13.10 -18.60
CA ARG A 68 4.97 12.78 -19.06
C ARG A 68 4.48 11.38 -18.67
N LEU A 69 5.38 10.40 -18.58
CA LEU A 69 5.03 9.01 -18.28
C LEU A 69 5.59 8.62 -16.90
N PRO A 70 4.77 8.01 -16.01
CA PRO A 70 5.24 7.53 -14.72
C PRO A 70 6.04 6.23 -14.89
N LEU A 71 6.86 5.92 -13.88
CA LEU A 71 7.47 4.61 -13.71
C LEU A 71 6.64 3.81 -12.70
N VAL A 72 6.33 2.57 -13.03
CA VAL A 72 5.64 1.63 -12.13
C VAL A 72 6.59 0.51 -11.80
N PHE A 73 6.86 0.34 -10.50
CA PHE A 73 7.77 -0.68 -10.00
C PHE A 73 6.97 -1.82 -9.39
N TRP A 74 7.26 -3.05 -9.83
CA TRP A 74 6.59 -4.27 -9.37
C TRP A 74 7.64 -5.24 -8.83
N HIS A 75 7.48 -5.64 -7.58
CA HIS A 75 8.45 -6.52 -6.92
C HIS A 75 8.30 -7.99 -7.35
N GLY A 76 9.33 -8.79 -7.08
CA GLY A 76 9.34 -10.22 -7.33
C GLY A 76 8.74 -11.05 -6.19
N HIS A 77 8.89 -12.37 -6.31
CA HIS A 77 8.43 -13.34 -5.31
C HIS A 77 9.10 -13.13 -3.94
N GLY A 78 8.32 -13.20 -2.86
CA GLY A 78 8.82 -13.10 -1.48
C GLY A 78 9.35 -11.72 -1.09
N GLN A 79 9.06 -10.68 -1.88
CA GLN A 79 9.49 -9.30 -1.65
C GLN A 79 8.28 -8.36 -1.51
N SER A 80 8.54 -7.07 -1.31
CA SER A 80 7.53 -6.00 -1.22
C SER A 80 8.04 -4.75 -1.94
N ALA A 81 7.35 -3.61 -1.77
CA ALA A 81 7.84 -2.30 -2.23
C ALA A 81 9.28 -2.00 -1.80
N LYS A 82 9.76 -2.63 -0.69
CA LYS A 82 11.10 -2.42 -0.15
C LYS A 82 12.23 -2.73 -1.13
N THR A 83 11.97 -3.55 -2.15
CA THR A 83 12.94 -3.84 -3.24
C THR A 83 13.47 -2.57 -3.92
N TRP A 84 12.65 -1.51 -3.99
CA TRP A 84 12.94 -0.28 -4.73
C TRP A 84 13.13 0.94 -3.82
N GLU A 85 13.25 0.71 -2.51
CA GLU A 85 13.58 1.77 -1.56
C GLU A 85 15.07 1.68 -1.19
N THR A 86 15.48 2.34 -0.11
CA THR A 86 16.83 2.25 0.47
C THR A 86 17.37 0.81 0.45
N THR A 87 18.57 0.65 -0.08
CA THR A 87 19.23 -0.65 -0.20
C THR A 87 19.53 -1.26 1.17
N PRO A 88 19.74 -2.59 1.26
CA PRO A 88 20.03 -3.24 2.55
C PRO A 88 21.25 -2.67 3.28
N ASP A 89 22.23 -2.13 2.55
CA ASP A 89 23.44 -1.48 3.07
C ASP A 89 23.28 0.04 3.31
N GLY A 90 22.08 0.59 3.14
CA GLY A 90 21.77 1.98 3.50
C GLY A 90 22.07 3.02 2.42
N ARG A 91 22.36 2.62 1.18
CA ARG A 91 22.43 3.54 0.04
C ARG A 91 21.00 3.90 -0.41
N GLU A 92 20.88 5.04 -1.10
CA GLU A 92 19.64 5.40 -1.79
C GLU A 92 19.27 4.33 -2.84
N GLY A 93 17.96 4.12 -2.98
CA GLY A 93 17.33 3.13 -3.87
C GLY A 93 16.87 3.72 -5.18
#